data_AF-A0A7M3T7K8-F1
#
_entry.id   AF-A0A7M3T7K8-F1
#
_cell.length_a   1.000
_cell.length_b   1.000
_cell.length_c   1.000
_cell.angle_alpha   90.00
_cell.angle_beta   90.00
_cell.angle_gamma   90.00
#
_symmetry.space_group_name_H-M   'P 1'
#
loop_
_entity.id
_entity.type
_entity.pdbx_description
1 polymer ?
#
loop_
_entity_poly.entity_id
_entity_poly.type
_entity_poly.pdbx_seq_one_letter_code
_entity_poly.pdbx_strand_id
1 'polypeptide(L)'
;MAHGTQKLLGFPFAESGPAAFSLSWTAGVIELVCGALIAAGFLTRAAAFLASGMMAVAYWIAHAPQDFFPVNNGGDAAILYCFVFLYLVFAGPGPWSVDAMRSQATPR
;
A
#
# COMPACT_ATOMS: atom_id res chain seq x y z
N MET A 1 0.86 -5.30 1.80
CA MET A 1 0.38 -6.31 0.82
C MET A 1 -0.43 -7.40 1.51
N ALA A 2 0.16 -8.04 2.54
CA ALA A 2 -0.43 -9.18 3.22
C ALA A 2 -1.76 -8.86 3.91
N HIS A 3 -1.97 -7.63 4.41
CA HIS A 3 -3.27 -7.27 5.01
C HIS A 3 -4.39 -7.23 3.97
N GLY A 4 -4.11 -6.80 2.73
CA GLY A 4 -5.09 -6.74 1.65
C GLY A 4 -5.46 -8.12 1.14
N THR A 5 -4.46 -9.00 0.95
CA THR A 5 -4.70 -10.39 0.57
C THR A 5 -5.43 -11.17 1.68
N GLN A 6 -5.12 -10.91 2.95
CA GLN A 6 -5.84 -11.52 4.06
C GLN A 6 -7.30 -11.05 4.10
N LYS A 7 -7.54 -9.73 3.93
CA LYS A 7 -8.90 -9.15 3.97
C LYS A 7 -9.78 -9.60 2.80
N LEU A 8 -9.23 -9.67 1.59
CA LEU A 8 -10.02 -9.89 0.37
C LEU A 8 -9.94 -11.31 -0.18
N LEU A 9 -8.79 -11.96 -0.04
CA LEU A 9 -8.53 -13.28 -0.61
C LEU A 9 -8.47 -14.38 0.46
N GLY A 10 -8.54 -14.01 1.75
CA GLY A 10 -8.42 -14.97 2.86
C GLY A 10 -7.05 -15.64 2.93
N PHE A 11 -5.98 -14.99 2.42
CA PHE A 11 -4.62 -15.53 2.45
C PHE A 11 -3.61 -14.51 3.00
N PRO A 12 -2.89 -14.83 4.10
CA PRO A 12 -3.05 -16.00 4.98
C PRO A 12 -4.47 -16.09 5.58
N PHE A 13 -4.86 -17.28 6.07
CA PHE A 13 -6.26 -17.59 6.46
C PHE A 13 -6.87 -16.52 7.38
N ALA A 14 -8.10 -16.12 7.07
CA ALA A 14 -8.94 -15.26 7.90
C ALA A 14 -10.34 -15.88 8.02
N GLU A 15 -10.87 -15.98 9.24
CA GLU A 15 -12.19 -16.59 9.50
C GLU A 15 -13.34 -15.86 8.79
N SER A 16 -13.24 -14.54 8.65
CA SER A 16 -14.22 -13.74 7.93
C SER A 16 -13.58 -12.49 7.33
N GLY A 17 -13.99 -12.16 6.10
CA GLY A 17 -13.62 -10.92 5.44
C GLY A 17 -14.44 -9.73 5.95
N PRO A 18 -13.93 -8.50 5.81
CA PRO A 18 -14.70 -7.31 6.17
C PRO A 18 -15.93 -7.17 5.26
N ALA A 19 -17.00 -6.59 5.79
CA ALA A 19 -18.20 -6.28 5.00
C ALA A 19 -17.84 -5.44 3.77
N ALA A 20 -18.46 -5.75 2.63
CA ALA A 20 -18.25 -5.01 1.38
C ALA A 20 -18.50 -3.51 1.61
N PHE A 21 -17.66 -2.66 0.98
CA PHE A 21 -17.69 -1.20 1.11
C PHE A 21 -17.40 -0.64 2.52
N SER A 22 -17.03 -1.47 3.50
CA SER A 22 -16.50 -0.98 4.77
C SER A 22 -15.13 -0.32 4.61
N LEU A 23 -14.72 0.49 5.58
CA LEU A 23 -13.39 1.11 5.60
C LEU A 23 -12.27 0.06 5.47
N SER A 24 -12.40 -1.05 6.20
CA SER A 24 -11.44 -2.16 6.15
C SER A 24 -11.40 -2.85 4.78
N TRP A 25 -12.56 -3.05 4.14
CA TRP A 25 -12.64 -3.62 2.80
C TRP A 25 -11.99 -2.69 1.76
N THR A 26 -12.32 -1.40 1.79
CA THR A 26 -11.76 -0.39 0.89
C THR A 26 -10.24 -0.27 1.06
N ALA A 27 -9.74 -0.26 2.30
CA ALA A 27 -8.30 -0.30 2.57
C ALA A 27 -7.66 -1.56 1.98
N GLY A 28 -8.31 -2.72 2.11
CA GLY A 28 -7.83 -3.97 1.52
C GLY A 28 -7.75 -3.91 -0.01
N VAL A 29 -8.74 -3.30 -0.68
CA VAL A 29 -8.74 -3.14 -2.14
C VAL A 29 -7.61 -2.23 -2.60
N ILE A 30 -7.46 -1.07 -1.96
CA ILE A 30 -6.39 -0.13 -2.28
C ILE A 30 -5.03 -0.80 -2.07
N GLU A 31 -4.85 -1.54 -0.97
CA GLU A 31 -3.61 -2.23 -0.66
C GLU A 31 -3.26 -3.28 -1.71
N LEU A 32 -4.25 -4.09 -2.14
CA LEU A 32 -4.04 -5.13 -3.13
C LEU A 32 -3.70 -4.53 -4.50
N VAL A 33 -4.47 -3.53 -4.94
CA VAL A 33 -4.32 -2.92 -6.27
C VAL A 33 -3.04 -2.08 -6.35
N CYS A 34 -2.85 -1.13 -5.44
CA CYS A 34 -1.63 -0.29 -5.44
C CYS A 34 -0.39 -1.16 -5.24
N GLY A 35 -0.52 -2.21 -4.45
CA GLY A 35 0.48 -3.22 -4.26
C GLY A 35 0.96 -3.94 -5.50
N ALA A 36 0.01 -4.52 -6.22
CA ALA A 36 0.29 -5.20 -7.49
C ALA A 36 0.92 -4.23 -8.50
N LEU A 37 0.43 -2.98 -8.56
CA LEU A 37 0.98 -1.94 -9.44
C LEU A 37 2.43 -1.58 -9.09
N ILE A 38 2.73 -1.38 -7.81
CA ILE A 38 4.10 -1.08 -7.34
C ILE A 38 5.01 -2.28 -7.61
N ALA A 39 4.57 -3.50 -7.30
CA ALA A 39 5.36 -4.72 -7.50
C ALA A 39 5.67 -4.97 -8.99
N ALA A 40 4.72 -4.70 -9.88
CA ALA A 40 4.92 -4.79 -11.32
C ALA A 40 5.75 -3.62 -11.89
N GLY A 41 5.96 -2.55 -11.13
CA GLY A 41 6.58 -1.33 -11.64
C GLY A 41 5.71 -0.62 -12.68
N PHE A 42 4.38 -0.68 -12.54
CA PHE A 42 3.43 -0.02 -13.45
C PHE A 42 2.69 1.11 -12.74
N LEU A 43 2.73 2.33 -13.28
CA LEU A 43 2.18 3.54 -12.65
C LEU A 43 2.64 3.73 -11.20
N THR A 44 3.88 3.34 -10.90
CA THR A 44 4.34 3.19 -9.52
C THR A 44 4.29 4.48 -8.71
N ARG A 45 4.55 5.64 -9.33
CA ARG A 45 4.52 6.93 -8.61
C ARG A 45 3.10 7.25 -8.13
N ALA A 46 2.09 7.01 -8.97
CA ALA A 46 0.70 7.24 -8.61
C ALA A 46 0.22 6.21 -7.57
N ALA A 47 0.52 4.92 -7.79
CA ALA A 47 0.17 3.86 -6.85
C ALA A 47 0.84 4.05 -5.48
N ALA A 48 2.11 4.46 -5.45
CA ALA A 48 2.85 4.73 -4.23
C ALA A 48 2.32 5.97 -3.49
N PHE A 49 1.88 7.01 -4.20
CA PHE A 49 1.24 8.16 -3.57
C PHE A 49 -0.06 7.77 -2.86
N LEU A 50 -0.91 6.99 -3.52
CA LEU A 50 -2.15 6.49 -2.92
C LEU A 50 -1.88 5.55 -1.73
N ALA A 51 -0.91 4.64 -1.87
CA ALA A 51 -0.53 3.73 -0.80
C ALA A 51 0.04 4.47 0.42
N SER A 52 0.87 5.50 0.20
CA SER A 52 1.41 6.36 1.26
C SER A 52 0.29 7.08 2.01
N GLY A 53 -0.64 7.71 1.29
CA GLY A 53 -1.81 8.37 1.91
C GLY A 53 -2.68 7.40 2.71
N MET A 54 -2.90 6.18 2.20
CA MET A 54 -3.66 5.15 2.92
C MET A 54 -2.99 4.73 4.23
N MET A 55 -1.66 4.56 4.23
CA MET A 55 -0.91 4.26 5.45
C MET A 55 -0.95 5.39 6.47
N ALA A 56 -0.87 6.65 6.02
CA ALA A 56 -1.03 7.82 6.89
C ALA A 56 -2.40 7.86 7.55
N VAL A 57 -3.48 7.65 6.78
CA VAL A 57 -4.85 7.59 7.30
C VAL A 57 -5.02 6.41 8.26
N ALA A 58 -4.48 5.24 7.92
CA ALA A 58 -4.54 4.06 8.78
C ALA A 58 -3.87 4.31 10.14
N TYR A 59 -2.71 4.98 10.16
CA TYR A 59 -2.05 5.35 11.42
C TYR A 59 -2.96 6.19 12.31
N TRP A 60 -3.51 7.29 11.77
CA TRP A 60 -4.31 8.22 12.58
C TRP A 60 -5.66 7.65 13.04
N ILE A 61 -6.28 6.77 12.25
CA ILE A 61 -7.58 6.20 12.60
C ILE A 61 -7.45 4.96 13.48
N ALA A 62 -6.50 4.06 13.18
CA ALA A 62 -6.43 2.74 13.81
C ALA A 62 -5.35 2.62 14.89
N HIS A 63 -4.26 3.40 14.83
CA HIS A 63 -3.10 3.22 15.70
C HIS A 63 -2.92 4.37 16.70
N ALA A 64 -2.91 5.62 16.24
CA ALA A 64 -2.70 6.79 17.08
C ALA A 64 -3.66 6.91 18.29
N PRO A 65 -4.94 6.51 18.20
CA PRO A 65 -5.85 6.57 19.36
C PRO A 65 -5.55 5.52 20.44
N GLN A 66 -4.78 4.47 20.14
CA GLN A 66 -4.53 3.36 21.08
C GLN A 66 -3.41 3.68 22.07
N ASP A 67 -2.33 4.29 21.59
CA ASP A 67 -1.19 4.73 22.41
C ASP A 67 -0.41 5.81 21.64
N PHE A 68 0.28 6.69 22.36
CA PHE A 68 1.13 7.70 21.74
C PHE A 68 2.38 7.11 21.08
N PHE A 69 2.95 6.05 21.67
CA PHE A 69 4.16 5.41 21.20
C PHE A 69 3.85 4.35 20.14
N PRO A 70 4.39 4.47 18.90
CA PRO A 70 4.10 3.53 17.82
C PRO A 70 4.39 2.06 18.14
N VAL A 71 5.43 1.83 18.95
CA VAL A 71 5.81 0.49 19.41
C VAL A 71 4.73 -0.17 20.29
N ASN A 72 3.91 0.63 20.97
CA ASN A 72 2.83 0.15 21.83
C ASN A 72 1.49 0.03 21.09
N ASN A 73 1.27 0.82 20.04
CA ASN A 73 0.03 0.80 19.25
C ASN A 73 0.09 -0.04 17.97
N GLY A 74 1.24 -0.64 17.64
CA GLY A 74 1.45 -1.45 16.43
C GLY A 74 1.43 -0.65 15.12
N GLY A 75 1.62 0.67 15.18
CA GLY A 75 1.59 1.59 14.05
C GLY A 75 2.95 1.81 13.39
N ASP A 76 4.01 1.17 13.87
CA ASP A 76 5.37 1.24 13.34
C ASP A 76 5.42 0.87 11.85
N ALA A 77 4.74 -0.22 11.46
CA ALA A 77 4.64 -0.63 10.06
C ALA A 77 3.89 0.40 9.21
N ALA A 78 2.80 0.98 9.73
CA ALA A 78 2.03 2.01 9.01
C ALA A 78 2.90 3.24 8.74
N ILE A 79 3.64 3.73 9.73
CA ILE A 79 4.57 4.85 9.56
C ILE A 79 5.68 4.48 8.56
N LEU A 80 6.31 3.32 8.72
CA LEU A 80 7.39 2.89 7.85
C LEU A 80 6.95 2.82 6.39
N TYR A 81 5.84 2.12 6.11
CA TYR A 81 5.33 1.98 4.75
C TYR A 81 4.81 3.31 4.19
N CYS A 82 4.26 4.20 5.02
CA CYS A 82 3.91 5.56 4.60
C CYS A 82 5.11 6.28 3.96
N PHE A 83 6.27 6.26 4.64
CA PHE A 83 7.48 6.93 4.15
C PHE A 83 8.19 6.16 3.04
N VAL A 84 8.19 4.83 3.07
CA VAL A 84 8.75 4.02 1.96
C VAL A 84 7.99 4.26 0.66
N PHE A 85 6.65 4.26 0.70
CA PHE A 85 5.86 4.55 -0.49
C PHE A 85 6.03 6.01 -0.91
N LEU A 86 6.08 6.96 0.03
CA LEU A 86 6.35 8.35 -0.30
C LEU A 86 7.72 8.52 -0.99
N TYR A 87 8.74 7.80 -0.52
CA TYR A 87 10.05 7.76 -1.18
C TYR A 87 9.94 7.24 -2.62
N LEU A 88 9.17 6.17 -2.87
CA LEU A 88 8.96 5.64 -4.22
C LEU A 88 8.23 6.61 -5.16
N VAL A 89 7.42 7.54 -4.64
CA VAL A 89 6.85 8.63 -5.46
C VAL A 89 7.96 9.45 -6.12
N PHE A 90 9.04 9.72 -5.39
CA PHE A 90 10.16 10.53 -5.86
C PHE A 90 11.22 9.69 -6.59
N ALA A 91 11.62 8.57 -6.02
CA ALA A 91 12.64 7.68 -6.56
C ALA A 91 12.20 6.97 -7.86
N GLY A 92 10.89 6.69 -7.99
CA GLY A 92 10.33 5.97 -9.13
C GLY A 92 10.52 4.44 -9.06
N PRO A 93 10.10 3.72 -10.12
CA PRO A 93 9.95 2.26 -10.10
C PRO A 93 11.23 1.46 -10.39
N GLY A 94 12.35 2.11 -10.69
CA GLY A 94 13.59 1.45 -11.07
C GLY A 94 13.62 0.88 -12.50
N PRO A 95 14.77 0.33 -12.94
CA PRO A 95 15.01 -0.04 -14.34
C PRO A 95 14.29 -1.31 -14.80
N TRP A 96 13.91 -2.21 -13.88
CA TRP A 96 13.18 -3.45 -14.20
C TRP A 96 11.66 -3.27 -14.24
N SER A 97 11.19 -2.03 -14.19
CA SER A 97 9.78 -1.71 -14.15
C SER A 97 9.12 -1.79 -15.52
N VAL A 98 7.83 -2.17 -15.55
CA VAL A 98 7.02 -2.09 -16.78
C VAL A 98 7.02 -0.68 -17.36
N ASP A 99 6.99 0.35 -16.51
CA ASP A 99 7.09 1.75 -16.92
C ASP A 99 8.42 2.03 -17.67
N ALA A 100 9.55 1.54 -17.18
CA ALA A 100 10.85 1.68 -17.85
C ALA A 100 10.86 0.94 -19.20
N MET A 101 10.34 -0.29 -19.26
CA MET A 101 10.26 -1.07 -20.49
C MET A 101 9.43 -0.37 -21.57
N ARG A 102 8.30 0.25 -21.21
CA ARG A 102 7.46 1.02 -22.14
C ARG A 102 8.16 2.29 -22.65
N SER A 103 8.89 2.97 -21.78
CA SER A 103 9.64 4.18 -22.17
C SER A 103 10.77 3.88 -23.16
N GLN A 104 11.40 2.70 -23.06
CA GLN A 104 12.45 2.26 -23.98
C GLN A 104 11.90 1.76 -25.32
N ALA A 105 10.69 1.19 -25.33
CA ALA A 105 10.03 0.68 -26.53
C ALA A 105 9.48 1.78 -27.45
N THR A 106 9.42 3.04 -26.99
CA THR A 106 8.98 4.17 -27.81
C THR A 106 10.21 4.85 -28.41
N PRO A 107 10.50 4.71 -29.72
CA PRO A 107 11.59 5.43 -30.35
C PRO A 107 11.29 6.94 -30.27
N ARG A 108 12.25 7.74 -29.83
CA ARG A 108 12.17 9.20 -29.90
C ARG A 108 12.36 9.71 -31.31
#